data_AF-L1IGL7-F1
#
_entry.id   AF-L1IGL7-F1
#
_cell.length_a   1.000
_cell.length_b   1.000
_cell.length_c   1.000
_cell.angle_alpha   90.00
_cell.angle_beta   90.00
_cell.angle_gamma   90.00
#
_symmetry.space_group_name_H-M   'P 1'
#
loop_
_entity.id
_entity.type
_entity.pdbx_description
1 polymer ?
#
loop_
_entity_poly.entity_id
_entity_poly.type
_entity_poly.pdbx_seq_one_letter_code
_entity_poly.pdbx_strand_id
1 'polypeptide(L)'
;MSSEAIVGTCMEMEKQYIRLQSMPDPSTVRPERVLVKWAERLKVKYDTDEADWEWISDQFKAIRQDMVIQHIRNANSVLVYESNGRLAMLEHDFGEFYKIQSYLMGLYADTRAKENEAEFMAYRLFYWMMQNNTVDMVKDIRNMPMELKTHPYVSHALSLHRALELSDYVSFFRLFAKTPNHGKCIVCILRDRMRSRALRVILRSYKPSIPLDFLRDQLAFKVRSEVDGQS
;
A
#
# COMPACT_ATOMS: atom_id res chain seq x y z
N MET A 1 -29.18 9.73 -19.22
CA MET A 1 -28.41 9.68 -20.48
C MET A 1 -27.15 8.92 -20.18
N SER A 2 -26.98 7.72 -20.74
CA SER A 2 -25.70 7.01 -20.68
C SER A 2 -24.72 7.86 -21.48
N SER A 3 -23.81 8.54 -20.78
CA SER A 3 -22.65 9.16 -21.41
C SER A 3 -21.89 8.02 -22.09
N GLU A 4 -21.89 7.97 -23.41
CA GLU A 4 -21.06 7.01 -24.14
C GLU A 4 -19.62 7.16 -23.64
N ALA A 5 -19.00 6.04 -23.30
CA ALA A 5 -17.61 6.03 -22.89
C ALA A 5 -16.77 6.52 -24.07
N ILE A 6 -16.09 7.64 -23.90
CA ILE A 6 -15.12 8.12 -24.88
C ILE A 6 -14.04 7.06 -25.03
N VAL A 7 -13.66 6.72 -26.26
CA VAL A 7 -12.47 5.91 -26.53
C VAL A 7 -11.37 6.84 -27.01
N GLY A 8 -10.28 6.88 -26.25
CA GLY A 8 -9.14 7.75 -26.55
C GLY A 8 -8.40 7.33 -27.82
N THR A 9 -7.84 8.29 -28.56
CA THR A 9 -7.04 8.05 -29.77
C THR A 9 -5.58 8.52 -29.65
N CYS A 10 -5.19 9.10 -28.51
CA CYS A 10 -3.83 9.58 -28.25
C CYS A 10 -2.83 8.42 -28.21
N MET A 11 -1.79 8.48 -29.04
CA MET A 11 -0.75 7.45 -29.12
C MET A 11 0.53 7.81 -28.35
N GLU A 12 0.60 9.03 -27.82
CA GLU A 12 1.70 9.48 -26.99
C GLU A 12 1.68 8.75 -25.66
N MET A 13 2.84 8.28 -25.20
CA MET A 13 2.94 7.56 -23.93
C MET A 13 3.08 8.51 -22.76
N GLU A 14 4.05 9.41 -22.83
CA GLU A 14 4.30 10.40 -21.80
C GLU A 14 3.24 11.49 -21.86
N LYS A 15 2.61 11.76 -20.70
CA LYS A 15 1.58 12.80 -20.57
C LYS A 15 1.55 13.27 -19.14
N GLN A 16 1.67 14.58 -18.93
CA GLN A 16 1.57 15.18 -17.59
C GLN A 16 0.15 14.99 -17.03
N TYR A 17 0.05 14.69 -15.74
CA TYR A 17 -1.25 14.66 -15.06
C TYR A 17 -1.82 16.08 -14.88
N ILE A 18 -2.99 16.32 -15.47
CA ILE A 18 -3.72 17.58 -15.35
C ILE A 18 -5.11 17.29 -14.82
N ARG A 19 -5.52 17.95 -13.74
CA ARG A 19 -6.88 17.81 -13.23
C ARG A 19 -7.87 18.44 -14.21
N LEU A 20 -8.73 17.61 -14.80
CA LEU A 20 -9.71 18.06 -15.78
C LEU A 20 -10.81 18.91 -15.15
N GLN A 21 -11.26 19.93 -15.89
CA GLN A 21 -12.40 20.79 -15.55
C GLN A 21 -13.62 20.53 -16.45
N SER A 22 -13.42 19.85 -17.58
CA SER A 22 -14.46 19.48 -18.55
C SER A 22 -14.11 18.13 -19.19
N MET A 23 -15.04 17.61 -19.99
CA MET A 23 -14.82 16.39 -20.77
C MET A 23 -13.69 16.62 -21.79
N PRO A 24 -12.62 15.81 -21.78
CA PRO A 24 -11.47 16.02 -22.65
C PRO A 24 -11.74 15.54 -24.07
N ASP A 25 -11.02 16.11 -25.03
CA ASP A 25 -11.06 15.66 -26.42
C ASP A 25 -10.46 14.23 -26.52
N PRO A 26 -11.10 13.29 -27.24
CA PRO A 26 -10.59 11.92 -27.43
C PRO A 26 -9.13 11.86 -27.91
N SER A 27 -8.68 12.83 -28.71
CA SER A 27 -7.29 12.94 -29.19
C SER A 27 -6.27 13.18 -28.09
N THR A 28 -6.71 13.62 -26.91
CA THR A 28 -5.87 13.84 -25.73
C THR A 28 -5.91 12.68 -24.74
N VAL A 29 -6.77 11.68 -24.95
CA VAL A 29 -6.93 10.52 -24.06
C VAL A 29 -6.27 9.30 -24.72
N ARG A 30 -5.44 8.56 -23.97
CA ARG A 30 -4.75 7.38 -24.51
C ARG A 30 -5.65 6.14 -24.46
N PRO A 31 -5.74 5.33 -25.53
CA PRO A 31 -6.51 4.08 -25.49
C PRO A 31 -5.85 3.05 -24.56
N GLU A 32 -6.63 2.09 -24.09
CA GLU A 32 -6.21 1.06 -23.11
C GLU A 32 -4.87 0.41 -23.45
N ARG A 33 -4.66 -0.02 -24.71
CA ARG A 33 -3.41 -0.67 -25.12
C ARG A 33 -2.16 0.21 -24.94
N VAL A 34 -2.30 1.52 -25.06
CA VAL A 34 -1.19 2.48 -24.83
C VAL A 34 -0.99 2.65 -23.33
N LEU A 35 -2.07 2.75 -22.56
CA LEU A 35 -2.03 2.88 -21.10
C LEU A 35 -1.33 1.69 -20.43
N VAL A 36 -1.68 0.47 -20.82
CA VAL A 36 -1.08 -0.77 -20.29
C VAL A 36 0.41 -0.83 -20.64
N LYS A 37 0.74 -0.63 -21.92
CA LYS A 37 2.14 -0.63 -22.38
C LYS A 37 2.97 0.46 -21.72
N TRP A 38 2.36 1.61 -21.42
CA TRP A 38 3.06 2.69 -20.72
C TRP A 38 3.29 2.34 -19.25
N ALA A 39 2.30 1.79 -18.55
CA ALA A 39 2.47 1.32 -17.17
C ALA A 39 3.59 0.27 -17.02
N GLU A 40 3.70 -0.66 -17.96
CA GLU A 40 4.80 -1.64 -18.00
C GLU A 40 6.17 -0.95 -18.16
N ARG A 41 6.27 0.05 -19.04
CA ARG A 41 7.50 0.83 -19.24
C ARG A 41 7.85 1.69 -18.03
N LEU A 42 6.87 2.28 -17.35
CA LEU A 42 7.10 3.05 -16.13
C LEU A 42 7.71 2.17 -15.04
N LYS A 43 7.25 0.92 -14.91
CA LYS A 43 7.86 -0.03 -13.98
C LYS A 43 9.32 -0.30 -14.34
N VAL A 44 9.64 -0.52 -15.62
CA VAL A 44 11.04 -0.70 -16.06
C VAL A 44 11.87 0.54 -15.72
N LYS A 45 11.37 1.74 -16.00
CA LYS A 45 12.06 3.01 -15.69
C LYS A 45 12.35 3.17 -14.20
N TYR A 46 11.39 2.80 -13.34
CA TYR A 46 11.57 2.79 -11.90
C TYR A 46 12.63 1.76 -11.47
N ASP A 47 12.54 0.53 -11.99
CA ASP A 47 13.47 -0.56 -11.64
C ASP A 47 14.91 -0.28 -12.11
N THR A 48 15.09 0.52 -13.17
CA THR A 48 16.40 0.90 -13.73
C THR A 48 16.90 2.28 -13.29
N ASP A 49 16.21 2.94 -12.36
CA ASP A 49 16.54 4.29 -11.87
C ASP A 49 16.66 5.35 -13.00
N GLU A 50 15.86 5.19 -14.07
CA GLU A 50 15.84 6.12 -15.21
C GLU A 50 15.03 7.40 -14.91
N ALA A 51 14.15 7.36 -13.92
CA ALA A 51 13.30 8.48 -13.51
C ALA A 51 12.93 8.37 -12.04
N ASP A 52 12.81 9.52 -11.37
CA ASP A 52 12.42 9.60 -9.97
C ASP A 52 10.94 9.26 -9.73
N TRP A 53 10.61 8.97 -8.47
CA TRP A 53 9.24 8.66 -8.06
C TRP A 53 8.24 9.78 -8.35
N GLU A 54 8.65 11.04 -8.27
CA GLU A 54 7.74 12.17 -8.48
C GLU A 54 7.21 12.16 -9.92
N TRP A 55 8.10 11.99 -10.89
CA TRP A 55 7.75 11.85 -12.30
C TRP A 55 6.97 10.56 -12.57
N ILE A 56 7.42 9.41 -12.03
CA ILE A 56 6.73 8.13 -12.22
C ILE A 56 5.28 8.19 -11.68
N SER A 57 5.10 8.77 -10.48
CA SER A 57 3.81 8.97 -9.83
C SER A 57 2.89 9.88 -10.66
N ASP A 58 3.43 10.97 -11.23
CA ASP A 58 2.69 11.84 -12.16
C ASP A 58 2.19 11.07 -13.38
N GLN A 59 3.06 10.28 -14.03
CA GLN A 59 2.68 9.47 -15.19
C GLN A 59 1.60 8.44 -14.85
N PHE A 60 1.69 7.77 -13.70
CA PHE A 60 0.64 6.84 -13.26
C PHE A 60 -0.67 7.54 -12.90
N LYS A 61 -0.65 8.78 -12.40
CA LYS A 61 -1.88 9.58 -12.20
C LYS A 61 -2.54 9.91 -13.54
N ALA A 62 -1.75 10.28 -14.56
CA ALA A 62 -2.26 10.51 -15.90
C ALA A 62 -2.87 9.23 -16.51
N ILE A 63 -2.21 8.08 -16.35
CA ILE A 63 -2.73 6.79 -16.83
C ILE A 63 -4.09 6.47 -16.20
N ARG A 64 -4.19 6.55 -14.88
CA ARG A 64 -5.42 6.25 -14.15
C ARG A 64 -6.55 7.22 -14.48
N GLN A 65 -6.23 8.49 -14.70
CA GLN A 65 -7.21 9.48 -15.15
C GLN A 65 -7.80 9.08 -16.51
N ASP A 66 -6.95 8.73 -17.49
CA ASP A 66 -7.40 8.27 -18.80
C ASP A 66 -8.23 6.98 -18.70
N MET A 67 -7.91 6.06 -17.79
CA MET A 67 -8.75 4.88 -17.52
C MET A 67 -10.14 5.24 -16.98
N VAL A 68 -10.21 6.20 -16.06
CA VAL A 68 -11.46 6.66 -15.46
C VAL A 68 -12.37 7.32 -16.49
N ILE A 69 -11.82 8.19 -17.34
CA ILE A 69 -12.57 8.88 -18.40
C ILE A 69 -13.21 7.90 -19.38
N GLN A 70 -12.49 6.83 -19.70
CA GLN A 70 -12.93 5.81 -20.66
C GLN A 70 -13.75 4.68 -20.01
N HIS A 71 -14.03 4.78 -18.71
CA HIS A 71 -14.72 3.74 -17.93
C HIS A 71 -14.07 2.34 -18.03
N ILE A 72 -12.74 2.28 -18.14
CA ILE A 72 -12.00 1.01 -18.23
C ILE A 72 -11.96 0.34 -16.85
N ARG A 73 -12.74 -0.73 -16.69
CA ARG A 73 -12.85 -1.52 -15.45
C ARG A 73 -12.74 -3.01 -15.77
N ASN A 74 -11.53 -3.49 -15.97
CA ASN A 74 -11.22 -4.85 -16.38
C ASN A 74 -9.89 -5.34 -15.76
N ALA A 75 -9.43 -6.54 -16.15
CA ALA A 75 -8.19 -7.13 -15.63
C ALA A 75 -6.94 -6.26 -15.85
N ASN A 76 -6.85 -5.53 -16.97
CA ASN A 76 -5.73 -4.63 -17.25
C ASN A 76 -5.72 -3.43 -16.30
N SER A 77 -6.90 -2.85 -16.03
CA SER A 77 -7.00 -1.78 -15.02
C SER A 77 -6.59 -2.26 -13.64
N VAL A 78 -6.96 -3.48 -13.24
CA VAL A 78 -6.50 -4.09 -11.98
C VAL A 78 -4.97 -4.17 -11.95
N LEU A 79 -4.35 -4.75 -12.98
CA LEU A 79 -2.90 -4.90 -13.07
C LEU A 79 -2.14 -3.56 -13.00
N VAL A 80 -2.64 -2.52 -13.66
CA VAL A 80 -2.03 -1.17 -13.62
C VAL A 80 -2.14 -0.57 -12.22
N TYR A 81 -3.31 -0.66 -11.57
CA TYR A 81 -3.50 -0.13 -10.22
C TYR A 81 -2.70 -0.91 -9.17
N GLU A 82 -2.60 -2.23 -9.29
CA GLU A 82 -1.77 -3.06 -8.41
C GLU A 82 -0.29 -2.69 -8.56
N SER A 83 0.20 -2.54 -9.79
CA SER A 83 1.59 -2.18 -10.05
C SER A 83 1.93 -0.82 -9.44
N ASN A 84 1.11 0.20 -9.72
CA ASN A 84 1.25 1.53 -9.13
C ASN A 84 1.17 1.48 -7.59
N GLY A 85 0.23 0.72 -7.04
CA GLY A 85 0.05 0.59 -5.59
C GLY A 85 1.26 -0.01 -4.88
N ARG A 86 1.93 -1.00 -5.49
CA ARG A 86 3.17 -1.57 -4.96
C ARG A 86 4.33 -0.57 -5.00
N LEU A 87 4.47 0.21 -6.07
CA LEU A 87 5.49 1.27 -6.16
C LEU A 87 5.25 2.37 -5.11
N ALA A 88 4.01 2.83 -4.95
CA ALA A 88 3.67 3.82 -3.92
C ALA A 88 3.98 3.33 -2.50
N MET A 89 3.85 2.02 -2.25
CA MET A 89 4.23 1.40 -0.97
C MET A 89 5.75 1.38 -0.76
N LEU A 90 6.53 1.11 -1.81
CA LEU A 90 8.00 1.13 -1.75
C LEU A 90 8.54 2.54 -1.47
N GLU A 91 7.94 3.54 -2.09
CA GLU A 91 8.30 4.96 -1.95
C GLU A 91 7.70 5.62 -0.70
N HIS A 92 7.03 4.85 0.16
CA HIS A 92 6.37 5.35 1.37
C HIS A 92 5.35 6.49 1.12
N ASP A 93 4.84 6.63 -0.12
CA ASP A 93 3.79 7.58 -0.49
C ASP A 93 2.40 7.00 -0.14
N PHE A 94 2.14 6.92 1.17
CA PHE A 94 0.91 6.33 1.68
C PHE A 94 -0.34 7.14 1.32
N GLY A 95 -0.17 8.44 1.06
CA GLY A 95 -1.25 9.31 0.59
C GLY A 95 -1.72 8.92 -0.81
N GLU A 96 -0.78 8.64 -1.71
CA GLU A 96 -1.09 8.16 -3.05
C GLU A 96 -1.58 6.70 -3.04
N PHE A 97 -0.94 5.83 -2.25
CA PHE A 97 -1.39 4.46 -2.02
C PHE A 97 -2.86 4.42 -1.60
N TYR A 98 -3.29 5.26 -0.65
CA TYR A 98 -4.67 5.30 -0.19
C TYR A 98 -5.68 5.58 -1.33
N LYS A 99 -5.35 6.51 -2.24
CA LYS A 99 -6.20 6.82 -3.39
C LYS A 99 -6.28 5.64 -4.36
N ILE A 100 -5.14 5.00 -4.66
CA ILE A 100 -5.06 3.81 -5.51
C ILE A 100 -5.90 2.69 -4.92
N GLN A 101 -5.68 2.41 -3.63
CA GLN A 101 -6.31 1.32 -2.90
C GLN A 101 -7.83 1.48 -2.83
N SER A 102 -8.34 2.69 -2.59
CA SER A 102 -9.78 2.97 -2.56
C SER A 102 -10.47 2.64 -3.90
N TYR A 103 -9.86 3.03 -5.02
CA TYR A 103 -10.38 2.72 -6.35
C TYR A 103 -10.24 1.23 -6.70
N LEU A 104 -9.10 0.63 -6.36
CA LEU A 104 -8.80 -0.77 -6.62
C LEU A 104 -9.79 -1.71 -5.94
N MET A 105 -10.30 -1.38 -4.74
CA MET A 105 -11.37 -2.18 -4.13
C MET A 105 -12.66 -2.20 -4.96
N GLY A 106 -13.00 -1.08 -5.58
CA GLY A 106 -14.12 -1.02 -6.52
C GLY A 106 -13.85 -1.86 -7.77
N LEU A 107 -12.61 -1.86 -8.28
CA LEU A 107 -12.23 -2.71 -9.42
C LEU A 107 -12.31 -4.20 -9.09
N TYR A 108 -11.91 -4.62 -7.88
CA TYR A 108 -12.13 -5.99 -7.46
C TYR A 108 -13.62 -6.32 -7.43
N ALA A 109 -14.47 -5.46 -6.87
CA ALA A 109 -15.92 -5.72 -6.85
C ALA A 109 -16.52 -5.95 -8.25
N ASP A 110 -16.02 -5.23 -9.26
CA ASP A 110 -16.57 -5.23 -10.62
C ASP A 110 -15.92 -6.25 -11.58
N THR A 111 -14.81 -6.88 -11.18
CA THR A 111 -14.03 -7.76 -12.07
C THR A 111 -13.80 -9.14 -11.48
N ARG A 112 -13.42 -10.10 -12.32
CA ARG A 112 -12.99 -11.45 -11.87
C ARG A 112 -11.50 -11.52 -11.51
N ALA A 113 -10.72 -10.48 -11.84
CA ALA A 113 -9.29 -10.41 -11.58
C ALA A 113 -9.05 -10.03 -10.10
N LYS A 114 -9.09 -11.02 -9.22
CA LYS A 114 -9.03 -10.85 -7.74
C LYS A 114 -7.85 -11.56 -7.09
N GLU A 115 -6.89 -12.03 -7.88
CA GLU A 115 -5.77 -12.84 -7.40
C GLU A 115 -5.00 -12.18 -6.25
N ASN A 116 -4.83 -10.85 -6.32
CA ASN A 116 -4.11 -10.07 -5.30
C ASN A 116 -5.05 -9.28 -4.38
N GLU A 117 -6.37 -9.52 -4.41
CA GLU A 117 -7.33 -8.81 -3.55
C GLU A 117 -6.96 -8.95 -2.06
N ALA A 118 -6.52 -10.15 -1.66
CA ALA A 118 -6.11 -10.41 -0.28
C ALA A 118 -4.83 -9.67 0.14
N GLU A 119 -3.89 -9.48 -0.79
CA GLU A 119 -2.67 -8.70 -0.55
C GLU A 119 -3.05 -7.23 -0.27
N PHE A 120 -3.83 -6.62 -1.17
CA PHE A 120 -4.21 -5.21 -1.05
C PHE A 120 -5.18 -4.96 0.10
N MET A 121 -6.01 -5.93 0.46
CA MET A 121 -6.83 -5.87 1.67
C MET A 121 -5.96 -5.87 2.93
N ALA A 122 -4.92 -6.71 3.00
CA ALA A 122 -3.99 -6.69 4.12
C ALA A 122 -3.27 -5.33 4.25
N TYR A 123 -2.84 -4.74 3.12
CA TYR A 123 -2.25 -3.39 3.11
C TYR A 123 -3.22 -2.31 3.59
N ARG A 124 -4.49 -2.38 3.18
CA ARG A 124 -5.54 -1.47 3.66
C ARG A 124 -5.70 -1.56 5.18
N LEU A 125 -5.70 -2.76 5.75
CA LEU A 125 -5.76 -2.94 7.20
C LEU A 125 -4.53 -2.36 7.90
N PHE A 126 -3.32 -2.56 7.37
CA PHE A 126 -2.11 -1.92 7.90
C PHE A 126 -2.21 -0.39 7.85
N TYR A 127 -2.73 0.15 6.75
CA TYR A 127 -2.94 1.59 6.61
C TYR A 127 -3.90 2.13 7.68
N TRP A 128 -5.00 1.43 7.98
CA TRP A 128 -5.89 1.84 9.07
C TRP A 128 -5.25 1.80 10.45
N MET A 129 -4.42 0.78 10.73
CA MET A 129 -3.63 0.74 11.96
C MET A 129 -2.67 1.93 12.05
N MET A 130 -2.03 2.31 10.94
CA MET A 130 -1.13 3.47 10.88
C MET A 130 -1.88 4.78 11.16
N GLN A 131 -3.07 4.95 10.59
CA GLN A 131 -3.90 6.14 10.77
C GLN A 131 -4.70 6.14 12.09
N ASN A 132 -4.65 5.05 12.87
CA ASN A 132 -5.48 4.84 14.06
C ASN A 132 -6.98 5.01 13.76
N ASN A 133 -7.42 4.62 12.55
CA ASN A 133 -8.79 4.73 12.08
C ASN A 133 -9.56 3.43 12.33
N THR A 134 -10.07 3.29 13.55
CA THR A 134 -10.81 2.10 13.97
C THR A 134 -12.18 1.97 13.30
N VAL A 135 -12.79 3.09 12.92
CA VAL A 135 -14.14 3.12 12.32
C VAL A 135 -14.13 2.46 10.94
N ASP A 136 -13.26 2.92 10.04
CA ASP A 136 -13.17 2.35 8.69
C ASP A 136 -12.62 0.92 8.73
N MET A 137 -11.70 0.63 9.65
CA MET A 137 -11.20 -0.72 9.86
C MET A 137 -12.30 -1.71 10.23
N VAL A 138 -13.16 -1.37 11.21
CA VAL A 138 -14.28 -2.24 11.60
C VAL A 138 -15.28 -2.39 10.46
N LYS A 139 -15.53 -1.32 9.69
CA LYS A 139 -16.41 -1.36 8.51
C LYS A 139 -15.90 -2.34 7.46
N ASP A 140 -14.62 -2.27 7.12
CA ASP A 140 -14.04 -3.19 6.14
C ASP A 140 -14.04 -4.64 6.64
N ILE A 141 -13.67 -4.88 7.90
CA ILE A 141 -13.71 -6.22 8.50
C ILE A 141 -15.14 -6.77 8.49
N ARG A 142 -16.15 -5.94 8.75
CA ARG A 142 -17.56 -6.39 8.72
C ARG A 142 -18.00 -6.77 7.31
N ASN A 143 -17.68 -5.95 6.32
CA ASN A 143 -18.12 -6.12 4.93
C ASN A 143 -17.29 -7.14 4.15
N MET A 144 -16.16 -7.58 4.69
CA MET A 144 -15.27 -8.52 4.04
C MET A 144 -15.86 -9.95 3.98
N PRO A 145 -15.80 -10.62 2.81
CA PRO A 145 -16.25 -11.99 2.65
C PRO A 145 -15.38 -12.98 3.45
N MET A 146 -15.94 -14.13 3.80
CA MET A 146 -15.28 -15.07 4.70
C MET A 146 -14.01 -15.68 4.10
N GLU A 147 -14.02 -15.90 2.79
CA GLU A 147 -12.88 -16.41 2.01
C GLU A 147 -11.68 -15.47 2.09
N LEU A 148 -11.94 -14.15 2.07
CA LEU A 148 -10.89 -13.15 2.18
C LEU A 148 -10.38 -13.03 3.63
N LYS A 149 -11.27 -13.19 4.62
CA LYS A 149 -10.91 -13.18 6.06
C LYS A 149 -9.97 -14.32 6.45
N THR A 150 -10.17 -15.50 5.86
CA THR A 150 -9.34 -16.69 6.15
C THR A 150 -8.03 -16.70 5.38
N HIS A 151 -7.86 -15.82 4.38
CA HIS A 151 -6.63 -15.73 3.61
C HIS A 151 -5.42 -15.41 4.51
N PRO A 152 -4.25 -16.06 4.33
CA PRO A 152 -3.10 -15.89 5.20
C PRO A 152 -2.65 -14.44 5.40
N TYR A 153 -2.69 -13.62 4.34
CA TYR A 153 -2.30 -12.20 4.40
C TYR A 153 -3.23 -11.36 5.27
N VAL A 154 -4.55 -11.57 5.13
CA VAL A 154 -5.56 -10.84 5.90
C VAL A 154 -5.58 -11.33 7.35
N SER A 155 -5.52 -12.63 7.57
CA SER A 155 -5.41 -13.23 8.90
C SER A 155 -4.17 -12.73 9.66
N HIS A 156 -3.04 -12.59 8.95
CA HIS A 156 -1.84 -11.95 9.51
C HIS A 156 -2.11 -10.50 9.92
N ALA A 157 -2.74 -9.69 9.05
CA ALA A 157 -3.05 -8.29 9.36
C ALA A 157 -4.00 -8.16 10.57
N LEU A 158 -5.01 -9.03 10.67
CA LEU A 158 -5.93 -9.07 11.82
C LEU A 158 -5.22 -9.49 13.12
N SER A 159 -4.31 -10.46 13.04
CA SER A 159 -3.49 -10.89 14.18
C SER A 159 -2.57 -9.77 14.66
N LEU A 160 -1.98 -9.03 13.73
CA LEU A 160 -1.11 -7.90 14.02
C LEU A 160 -1.90 -6.76 14.67
N HIS A 161 -3.10 -6.46 14.16
CA HIS A 161 -4.00 -5.50 14.79
C HIS A 161 -4.36 -5.90 16.23
N ARG A 162 -4.73 -7.16 16.46
CA ARG A 162 -5.03 -7.65 17.81
C ARG A 162 -3.85 -7.48 18.77
N ALA A 163 -2.64 -7.79 18.32
CA ALA A 163 -1.43 -7.58 19.10
C ALA A 163 -1.19 -6.08 19.40
N LEU A 164 -1.48 -5.21 18.43
CA LEU A 164 -1.37 -3.76 18.56
C LEU A 164 -2.35 -3.20 19.62
N GLU A 165 -3.62 -3.59 19.56
CA GLU A 165 -4.67 -3.15 20.50
C GLU A 165 -4.33 -3.57 21.93
N LEU A 166 -3.97 -4.85 22.11
CA LEU A 166 -3.67 -5.44 23.42
C LEU A 166 -2.32 -5.00 24.00
N SER A 167 -1.49 -4.24 23.27
CA SER A 167 -0.08 -3.98 23.64
C SER A 167 0.77 -5.25 23.76
N ASP A 168 0.38 -6.35 23.10
CA ASP A 168 1.16 -7.59 23.10
C ASP A 168 2.38 -7.42 22.19
N TYR A 169 3.42 -6.79 22.73
CA TYR A 169 4.64 -6.47 22.00
C TYR A 169 5.40 -7.73 21.58
N VAL A 170 5.33 -8.82 22.34
CA VAL A 170 5.99 -10.09 22.00
C VAL A 170 5.37 -10.70 20.74
N SER A 171 4.05 -10.84 20.71
CA SER A 171 3.35 -11.32 19.51
C SER A 171 3.51 -10.34 18.35
N PHE A 172 3.46 -9.03 18.62
CA PHE A 172 3.67 -8.00 17.59
C PHE A 172 5.02 -8.14 16.89
N PHE A 173 6.14 -8.24 17.62
CA PHE A 173 7.46 -8.36 16.98
C PHE A 173 7.64 -9.69 16.24
N ARG A 174 7.05 -10.77 16.75
CA ARG A 174 7.02 -12.07 16.04
C ARG A 174 6.27 -11.97 14.71
N LEU A 175 5.13 -11.27 14.70
CA LEU A 175 4.34 -11.04 13.48
C LEU A 175 5.05 -10.07 12.53
N PHE A 176 5.62 -8.98 13.04
CA PHE A 176 6.40 -8.01 12.27
C PHE A 176 7.53 -8.67 11.46
N ALA A 177 8.26 -9.62 12.05
CA ALA A 177 9.32 -10.35 11.34
C ALA A 177 8.78 -11.12 10.11
N LYS A 178 7.55 -11.65 10.23
CA LYS A 178 6.85 -12.47 9.24
C LYS A 178 5.88 -11.69 8.35
N THR A 179 5.88 -10.36 8.40
CA THR A 179 4.97 -9.56 7.57
C THR A 179 5.24 -9.82 6.08
N PRO A 180 4.20 -10.24 5.32
CA PRO A 180 4.35 -10.63 3.92
C PRO A 180 4.48 -9.43 2.99
N ASN A 181 5.10 -9.67 1.82
CA ASN A 181 5.19 -8.73 0.69
C ASN A 181 5.68 -7.33 1.11
N HIS A 182 5.08 -6.28 0.56
CA HIS A 182 5.39 -4.88 0.88
C HIS A 182 4.74 -4.39 2.18
N GLY A 183 4.10 -5.28 2.96
CA GLY A 183 3.42 -4.90 4.20
C GLY A 183 4.38 -4.27 5.22
N LYS A 184 5.67 -4.64 5.18
CA LYS A 184 6.69 -4.05 6.04
C LYS A 184 6.84 -2.55 5.85
N CYS A 185 6.56 -1.99 4.67
CA CYS A 185 6.63 -0.54 4.44
C CYS A 185 5.73 0.24 5.41
N ILE A 186 4.51 -0.25 5.67
CA ILE A 186 3.59 0.36 6.64
C ILE A 186 3.90 -0.10 8.07
N VAL A 187 4.09 -1.41 8.29
CA VAL A 187 4.21 -1.96 9.65
C VAL A 187 5.48 -1.48 10.37
N CYS A 188 6.54 -1.11 9.64
CA CYS A 188 7.72 -0.45 10.21
C CYS A 188 7.38 0.81 11.02
N ILE A 189 6.35 1.57 10.64
CA ILE A 189 5.88 2.75 11.37
C ILE A 189 5.21 2.34 12.69
N LEU A 190 4.45 1.24 12.67
CA LEU A 190 3.79 0.67 13.85
C LEU A 190 4.80 0.14 14.88
N ARG A 191 5.95 -0.37 14.39
CA ARG A 191 7.03 -0.91 15.23
C ARG A 191 7.51 0.10 16.26
N ASP A 192 7.75 1.34 15.86
CA ASP A 192 8.34 2.34 16.75
C ASP A 192 7.31 2.85 17.79
N ARG A 193 6.02 2.89 17.41
CA ARG A 193 4.91 3.09 18.35
C ARG A 193 4.83 1.96 19.38
N MET A 194 4.95 0.70 18.95
CA MET A 194 4.91 -0.46 19.84
C MET A 194 6.10 -0.47 20.81
N ARG A 195 7.32 -0.18 20.33
CA ARG A 195 8.52 -0.04 21.19
C ARG A 195 8.31 0.98 22.30
N SER A 196 7.74 2.13 21.97
CA SER A 196 7.47 3.21 22.92
C SER A 196 6.41 2.82 23.96
N ARG A 197 5.39 2.05 23.56
CA ARG A 197 4.38 1.51 24.48
C ARG A 197 4.97 0.45 25.41
N ALA A 198 5.72 -0.50 24.85
CA ALA A 198 6.36 -1.58 25.60
C ALA A 198 7.40 -1.06 26.59
N LEU A 199 8.27 -0.12 26.18
CA LEU A 199 9.28 0.47 27.05
C LEU A 199 8.65 1.15 28.28
N ARG A 200 7.54 1.88 28.10
CA ARG A 200 6.81 2.50 29.21
C ARG A 200 6.27 1.48 30.21
N VAL A 201 5.79 0.32 29.74
CA VAL A 201 5.31 -0.76 30.60
C VAL A 201 6.48 -1.38 31.36
N ILE A 202 7.55 -1.74 30.66
CA ILE A 202 8.73 -2.37 31.25
C ILE A 202 9.36 -1.48 32.32
N LEU A 203 9.60 -0.19 32.05
CA LEU A 203 10.21 0.73 33.01
C LEU A 203 9.34 0.98 34.26
N ARG A 204 8.03 0.77 34.17
CA ARG A 204 7.13 0.88 35.34
C ARG A 204 7.12 -0.39 36.19
N SER A 205 7.29 -1.55 35.55
CA SER A 205 7.22 -2.86 36.21
C SER A 205 8.55 -3.27 36.85
N TYR A 206 9.68 -2.94 36.23
CA TYR A 206 11.01 -3.32 36.72
C TYR A 206 11.64 -2.17 37.52
N LYS A 207 11.97 -2.43 38.79
CA LYS A 207 12.72 -1.51 39.68
C LYS A 207 13.77 -2.30 40.48
N PRO A 208 14.94 -1.73 40.81
CA PRO A 208 15.41 -0.37 40.46
C PRO A 208 16.11 -0.27 39.10
N SER A 209 16.53 -1.38 38.51
CA SER A 209 17.28 -1.42 37.25
C SER A 209 16.78 -2.54 36.34
N ILE A 210 17.13 -2.45 35.06
CA ILE A 210 16.84 -3.47 34.06
C ILE A 210 18.05 -3.69 33.16
N PRO A 211 18.46 -4.94 32.88
CA PRO A 211 19.55 -5.20 31.95
C PRO A 211 19.22 -4.70 30.53
N LEU A 212 20.16 -4.01 29.89
CA LEU A 212 19.99 -3.51 28.53
C LEU A 212 19.84 -4.66 27.52
N ASP A 213 20.51 -5.79 27.73
CA ASP A 213 20.35 -6.99 26.88
C ASP A 213 18.92 -7.50 26.87
N PHE A 214 18.27 -7.53 28.04
CA PHE A 214 16.86 -7.92 28.13
C PHE A 214 15.95 -6.96 27.35
N LEU A 215 16.15 -5.64 27.48
CA LEU A 215 15.39 -4.65 26.71
C LEU A 215 15.60 -4.79 25.20
N ARG A 216 16.85 -5.03 24.78
CA ARG A 216 17.19 -5.26 23.37
C ARG A 216 16.41 -6.44 22.82
N ASP A 217 16.44 -7.57 23.52
CA ASP A 217 15.85 -8.82 23.07
C ASP A 217 14.30 -8.72 23.06
N GLN A 218 13.69 -8.08 24.07
CA GLN A 218 12.24 -7.91 24.15
C GLN A 218 11.67 -6.90 23.13
N LEU A 219 12.43 -5.87 22.78
CA LEU A 219 11.98 -4.80 21.86
C LEU A 219 12.49 -4.97 20.43
N ALA A 220 13.10 -6.13 20.15
CA ALA A 220 13.67 -6.51 18.87
C ALA A 220 14.60 -5.42 18.29
N PHE A 221 15.45 -4.84 19.13
CA PHE A 221 16.51 -3.94 18.66
C PHE A 221 17.64 -4.76 18.04
N LYS A 222 18.10 -4.36 16.85
CA LYS A 222 19.31 -4.94 16.25
C LYS A 222 20.52 -4.32 16.95
N VAL A 223 21.54 -5.13 17.23
CA VAL A 223 22.86 -4.63 17.63
C VAL A 223 23.39 -3.82 16.44
N ARG A 224 23.83 -2.58 16.66
CA ARG A 224 24.65 -1.87 15.67
C ARG A 224 25.95 -2.67 15.57
N SER A 225 26.20 -3.31 14.44
CA SER A 225 27.56 -3.71 14.11
C SER A 225 28.38 -2.43 13.99
N GLU A 226 29.37 -2.25 14.84
CA GLU A 226 30.42 -1.24 14.67
C GLU A 226 31.27 -1.59 13.45
N VAL A 227 30.75 -1.41 12.24
CA VAL A 227 31.52 -1.16 11.02
C VAL A 227 30.59 -0.41 10.07
N ASP A 228 30.76 0.91 10.02
CA ASP A 228 30.83 1.72 8.80
C ASP A 228 31.34 3.10 9.24
N GLY A 229 32.54 3.06 9.82
CA GLY A 229 33.47 4.16 9.73
C GLY A 229 34.57 3.70 8.78
N GLN A 230 34.39 3.96 7.49
CA GLN A 230 35.46 4.23 6.52
C GLN A 230 34.86 4.53 5.13
N SER A 231 35.10 5.79 4.72
CA SER A 231 35.14 6.34 3.36
C SER A 231 33.83 6.54 2.60
#